data_AF-A0A1Q3X710-F1
#
_entry.id   AF-A0A1Q3X710-F1
#
_cell.length_a   1.000
_cell.length_b   1.000
_cell.length_c   1.000
_cell.angle_alpha   90.00
_cell.angle_beta   90.00
_cell.angle_gamma   90.00
#
_symmetry.space_group_name_H-M   'P 1'
#
loop_
_entity.id
_entity.type
_entity.pdbx_description
1 polymer ?
#
loop_
_entity_poly.entity_id
_entity_poly.type
_entity_poly.pdbx_seq_one_letter_code
_entity_poly.pdbx_strand_id
1 'polypeptide(L)'
;MSDITRDKPFWDMADSFIQLANTHLDQEKPSRVSASALFAAARFNAFVIAAATESKAQLIAEKESAIAYFMNQYETMLRENLDEHMARYDQQDVN
;
A
#
# COMPACT_ATOMS: atom_id res chain seq x y z
N MET A 1 -14.75 -3.23 -5.79
CA MET A 1 -14.31 -2.64 -4.51
C MET A 1 -14.76 -1.19 -4.52
N SER A 2 -15.40 -0.72 -3.44
CA SER A 2 -15.82 0.69 -3.32
C SER A 2 -14.62 1.59 -3.05
N ASP A 3 -14.70 2.87 -3.43
CA ASP A 3 -13.70 3.88 -3.07
C ASP A 3 -13.44 3.88 -1.56
N ILE A 4 -12.17 3.86 -1.18
CA ILE A 4 -11.77 3.82 0.23
C ILE A 4 -11.90 5.23 0.81
N THR A 5 -12.73 5.38 1.83
CA THR A 5 -12.77 6.62 2.63
C THR A 5 -11.53 6.65 3.53
N ARG A 6 -10.65 7.63 3.33
CA ARG A 6 -9.45 7.82 4.16
C ARG A 6 -9.78 8.62 5.43
N ASP A 7 -10.58 8.03 6.31
CA ASP A 7 -10.95 8.59 7.61
C ASP A 7 -9.89 8.32 8.70
N LYS A 8 -10.12 8.82 9.92
CA LYS A 8 -9.14 8.66 11.02
C LYS A 8 -8.76 7.18 11.26
N PRO A 9 -9.71 6.22 11.38
CA PRO A 9 -9.36 4.81 11.50
C PRO A 9 -8.48 4.27 10.37
N PHE A 10 -8.73 4.67 9.12
CA PHE A 10 -7.87 4.29 8.00
C PHE A 10 -6.42 4.77 8.21
N TRP A 11 -6.24 6.04 8.57
CA TRP A 11 -4.91 6.61 8.82
C TRP A 11 -4.20 5.98 10.02
N ASP A 12 -4.91 5.81 11.15
CA ASP A 12 -4.35 5.15 12.34
C ASP A 12 -3.85 3.73 12.01
N MET A 13 -4.58 3.02 11.14
CA MET A 13 -4.19 1.67 10.71
C MET A 13 -2.99 1.71 9.76
N ALA A 14 -2.97 2.60 8.78
CA ALA A 14 -1.83 2.81 7.89
C ALA A 14 -0.55 3.14 8.68
N ASP A 15 -0.65 4.06 9.64
CA ASP A 15 0.45 4.46 10.51
C ASP A 15 0.96 3.30 11.36
N SER A 16 0.08 2.40 11.80
CA SER A 16 0.51 1.21 12.55
C SER A 16 1.43 0.29 11.72
N PHE A 17 1.21 0.18 10.41
CA PHE A 17 2.10 -0.57 9.52
C PHE A 17 3.44 0.14 9.32
N ILE A 18 3.44 1.46 9.21
CA ILE A 18 4.65 2.27 9.12
C ILE A 18 5.47 2.19 10.41
N GLN A 19 4.82 2.26 11.58
CA GLN A 19 5.49 2.10 12.87
C GLN A 19 6.20 0.75 12.96
N LEU A 20 5.53 -0.34 12.55
CA LEU A 20 6.15 -1.65 12.50
C LEU A 20 7.35 -1.68 11.54
N ALA A 21 7.20 -1.14 10.32
CA ALA A 21 8.31 -1.05 9.37
C ALA A 21 9.50 -0.28 9.96
N ASN A 22 9.24 0.81 10.69
CA ASN A 22 10.28 1.59 11.35
C ASN A 22 11.03 0.80 12.42
N THR A 23 10.37 -0.08 13.19
CA THR A 23 11.08 -0.95 14.15
C THR A 23 12.07 -1.91 13.49
N HIS A 24 11.82 -2.32 12.24
CA HIS A 24 12.75 -3.18 11.51
C HIS A 24 13.99 -2.43 11.01
N LEU A 25 13.94 -1.10 10.89
CA LEU A 25 15.09 -0.30 10.45
C LEU A 25 16.24 -0.28 11.46
N ASP A 26 15.99 -0.68 12.72
CA ASP A 26 17.03 -0.85 13.74
C ASP A 26 18.02 -1.98 13.41
N GLN A 27 17.58 -2.96 12.59
CA GLN A 27 18.35 -4.18 12.30
C GLN A 27 18.55 -4.42 10.81
N GLU A 28 17.73 -3.82 9.94
CA GLU A 28 17.69 -4.11 8.52
C GLU A 28 17.80 -2.85 7.66
N LYS A 29 18.34 -3.00 6.45
CA LYS A 29 18.48 -1.88 5.52
C LYS A 29 17.11 -1.38 5.03
N PRO A 30 16.93 -0.07 4.78
CA PRO A 30 15.66 0.47 4.27
C PRO A 30 15.12 -0.24 3.04
N SER A 31 15.98 -0.61 2.09
CA SER A 31 15.57 -1.33 0.87
C SER A 31 14.98 -2.71 1.16
N ARG A 32 15.48 -3.43 2.17
CA ARG A 32 14.96 -4.74 2.57
C ARG A 32 13.64 -4.61 3.33
N VAL A 33 13.53 -3.61 4.20
CA VAL A 33 12.27 -3.31 4.92
C VAL A 33 11.18 -2.91 3.92
N SER A 34 11.49 -2.01 2.99
CA SER A 34 10.55 -1.59 1.93
C SER A 34 10.10 -2.77 1.06
N ALA A 35 11.03 -3.60 0.58
CA ALA A 35 10.66 -4.79 -0.21
C ALA A 35 9.81 -5.79 0.59
N SER A 36 10.07 -5.92 1.89
CA SER A 36 9.30 -6.80 2.79
C SER A 36 7.89 -6.27 3.04
N ALA A 37 7.74 -4.96 3.21
CA ALA A 37 6.44 -4.30 3.33
C ALA A 37 5.59 -4.47 2.06
N LEU A 38 6.19 -4.27 0.88
CA LEU A 38 5.52 -4.50 -0.40
C LEU A 38 5.05 -5.95 -0.54
N PHE A 39 5.91 -6.92 -0.19
CA PHE A 39 5.54 -8.33 -0.24
C PHE A 39 4.45 -8.70 0.79
N ALA A 40 4.49 -8.11 1.99
CA ALA A 40 3.45 -8.30 3.01
C ALA A 40 2.09 -7.79 2.52
N ALA A 41 2.05 -6.59 1.93
CA ALA A 41 0.83 -6.02 1.32
C ALA A 41 0.30 -6.93 0.21
N ALA A 42 1.17 -7.44 -0.67
CA ALA A 42 0.78 -8.37 -1.73
C ALA A 42 0.15 -9.67 -1.19
N ARG A 43 0.74 -10.26 -0.13
CA ARG A 43 0.20 -11.47 0.51
C ARG A 43 -1.17 -11.22 1.16
N PHE A 44 -1.32 -10.09 1.84
CA PHE A 44 -2.58 -9.71 2.47
C PHE A 44 -3.67 -9.49 1.41
N ASN A 45 -3.37 -8.71 0.36
CA ASN A 45 -4.33 -8.44 -0.71
C ASN A 45 -4.71 -9.72 -1.48
N ALA A 46 -3.76 -10.64 -1.71
CA ALA A 46 -4.06 -11.94 -2.30
C ALA A 46 -5.01 -12.77 -1.43
N PHE A 47 -4.83 -12.74 -0.11
CA PHE A 47 -5.76 -13.37 0.84
C PHE A 47 -7.15 -12.73 0.79
N VAL A 48 -7.25 -11.39 0.76
CA VAL A 48 -8.52 -10.66 0.65
C VAL A 48 -9.27 -11.04 -0.63
N ILE A 49 -8.58 -11.10 -1.78
CA ILE A 49 -9.19 -11.52 -3.04
C ILE A 49 -9.71 -12.95 -2.92
N ALA A 50 -8.89 -13.88 -2.44
CA ALA A 50 -9.30 -15.28 -2.30
C ALA A 50 -10.50 -15.43 -1.35
N ALA A 51 -10.51 -14.71 -0.22
CA ALA A 51 -11.59 -14.73 0.76
C ALA A 51 -12.91 -14.11 0.24
N ALA A 52 -12.84 -13.23 -0.77
CA ALA A 52 -14.00 -12.64 -1.41
C ALA A 52 -14.62 -13.53 -2.51
N THR A 53 -14.00 -14.67 -2.84
CA THR A 53 -14.45 -15.59 -3.88
C THR A 53 -14.99 -16.89 -3.29
N GLU A 54 -16.06 -17.42 -3.88
CA GLU A 54 -16.73 -18.65 -3.40
C GLU A 54 -16.16 -19.92 -4.05
N SER A 55 -15.40 -19.79 -5.13
CA SER A 55 -14.84 -20.92 -5.85
C SER A 55 -13.54 -20.58 -6.58
N LYS A 56 -12.76 -21.62 -6.90
CA LYS A 56 -11.57 -21.49 -7.76
C LYS A 56 -11.90 -20.89 -9.13
N ALA A 57 -13.06 -21.22 -9.70
CA ALA A 57 -13.48 -20.69 -11.00
C ALA A 57 -13.72 -19.18 -10.93
N GLN A 58 -14.39 -18.72 -9.87
CA GLN A 58 -14.59 -17.28 -9.63
C GLN A 58 -13.25 -16.58 -9.38
N LEU A 59 -12.36 -17.16 -8.57
CA LEU A 59 -11.03 -16.60 -8.35
C LEU A 59 -10.25 -16.43 -9.65
N ILE A 60 -10.30 -17.41 -10.55
CA ILE A 60 -9.64 -17.30 -11.87
C ILE A 60 -10.26 -16.16 -12.69
N ALA A 61 -11.59 -16.02 -12.68
CA ALA A 61 -12.30 -14.99 -13.44
C ALA A 61 -12.03 -13.57 -12.92
N GLU A 62 -11.88 -13.40 -11.60
CA GLU A 62 -11.72 -12.08 -10.96
C GLU A 62 -10.25 -11.70 -10.69
N LYS A 63 -9.31 -12.64 -10.79
CA LYS A 63 -7.90 -12.43 -10.43
C LYS A 63 -7.27 -11.23 -11.12
N GLU A 64 -7.36 -11.14 -12.44
CA GLU A 64 -6.65 -10.11 -13.20
C GLU A 64 -7.26 -8.72 -12.98
N SER A 65 -8.59 -8.62 -12.85
CA SER A 65 -9.25 -7.34 -12.56
C SER A 65 -8.94 -6.86 -11.14
N ALA A 66 -8.87 -7.76 -10.17
CA ALA A 66 -8.48 -7.43 -8.80
C ALA A 66 -7.01 -6.98 -8.71
N ILE A 67 -6.09 -7.67 -9.42
CA ILE A 67 -4.68 -7.27 -9.51
C ILE A 67 -4.57 -5.87 -10.12
N ALA A 68 -5.24 -5.61 -11.24
CA ALA A 68 -5.22 -4.31 -11.90
C ALA A 68 -5.71 -3.18 -10.97
N TYR A 69 -6.77 -3.44 -10.20
CA TYR A 69 -7.26 -2.50 -9.19
C TYR A 69 -6.19 -2.16 -8.15
N PHE A 70 -5.59 -3.17 -7.49
CA PHE A 70 -4.58 -2.92 -6.45
C PHE A 70 -3.32 -2.23 -6.99
N MET A 71 -2.89 -2.57 -8.21
CA MET A 71 -1.74 -1.92 -8.84
C MET A 71 -2.01 -0.44 -9.11
N ASN A 72 -3.19 -0.10 -9.64
CA ASN A 72 -3.59 1.29 -9.87
C ASN A 72 -3.69 2.09 -8.55
N GLN A 73 -4.28 1.49 -7.51
CA GLN A 73 -4.37 2.12 -6.19
C GLN A 73 -2.99 2.40 -5.60
N TYR A 74 -2.08 1.42 -5.66
CA TYR A 74 -0.71 1.59 -5.17
C TYR A 74 0.05 2.67 -5.94
N GLU A 75 -0.04 2.67 -7.27
CA GLU A 75 0.60 3.69 -8.10
C GLU A 75 0.09 5.09 -7.77
N THR A 76 -1.23 5.25 -7.65
CA THR A 76 -1.86 6.53 -7.29
C THR A 76 -1.35 7.03 -5.94
N MET A 77 -1.40 6.20 -4.90
CA MET A 77 -0.92 6.56 -3.56
C MET A 77 0.58 6.86 -3.53
N LEU A 78 1.40 6.09 -4.26
CA LEU A 78 2.84 6.34 -4.32
C LEU A 78 3.14 7.69 -4.98
N ARG A 79 2.45 8.02 -6.07
CA ARG A 79 2.58 9.32 -6.74
C ARG A 79 2.17 10.47 -5.82
N GLU A 80 1.01 10.37 -5.16
CA GLU A 80 0.56 11.37 -4.19
C GLU A 80 1.63 11.65 -3.11
N ASN A 81 2.21 10.61 -2.52
CA ASN A 81 3.23 10.76 -1.49
C ASN A 81 4.54 11.38 -2.04
N LEU A 82 4.96 11.00 -3.25
CA LEU A 82 6.14 11.59 -3.89
C LEU A 82 5.91 13.07 -4.24
N ASP A 83 4.71 13.41 -4.73
CA ASP A 83 4.32 14.78 -5.04
C ASP A 83 4.34 15.66 -3.78
N GLU A 84 3.89 15.13 -2.63
CA GLU A 84 4.02 15.81 -1.34
C GLU A 84 5.49 16.05 -0.94
N HIS A 85 6.37 15.08 -1.18
CA HIS A 85 7.80 15.25 -0.92
C HIS A 85 8.42 16.30 -1.86
N MET A 86 8.04 16.31 -3.14
CA MET A 86 8.51 17.31 -4.11
C MET A 86 8.07 18.72 -3.71
N ALA A 87 6.80 18.90 -3.35
CA ALA A 87 6.27 20.20 -2.94
C ALA A 87 6.99 20.78 -1.69
N ARG A 88 7.52 19.93 -0.80
CA ARG A 88 8.30 20.36 0.37
C ARG A 88 9.68 20.90 -0.02
N TYR A 89 10.32 20.37 -1.07
CA TYR A 89 11.59 20.92 -1.57
C TYR A 89 11.37 22.33 -2.14
N ASP A 90 10.32 22.52 -2.94
CA ASP A 90 9.98 23.83 -3.51
C ASP A 90 9.69 24.89 -2.43
N GLN A 91 9.18 24.49 -1.25
CA GLN A 91 8.94 25.39 -0.12
C GLN A 91 10.21 25.73 0.67
N GLN A 92 11.21 24.84 0.68
CA GLN A 92 12.50 25.07 1.32
C GLN A 92 13.37 26.03 0.50
N ASP A 93 13.24 26.04 -0.82
CA ASP A 93 13.99 26.92 -1.73
C ASP A 93 13.48 28.38 -1.75
N VAL A 94 12.38 28.69 -1.06
CA VAL A 94 11.76 30.03 -1.00
C VAL A 94 11.99 30.73 0.36
N ASN A 95 12.81 30.16 1.25
CA ASN A 95 13.21 30.77 2.53
C ASN A 95 14.70 31.09 2.61
#